data_AF-A0A403QE21-F1
#
_entry.id   AF-A0A403QE21-F1
#
_cell.length_a   1.000
_cell.length_b   1.000
_cell.length_c   1.000
_cell.angle_alpha   90.00
_cell.angle_beta   90.00
_cell.angle_gamma   90.00
#
_symmetry.space_group_name_H-M   'P 1'
#
loop_
_entity.id
_entity.type
_entity.pdbx_description
1 polymer ?
#
loop_
_entity_poly.entity_id
_entity_poly.type
_entity_poly.pdbx_seq_one_letter_code
_entity_poly.pdbx_strand_id
1 'polypeptide(L)'
;MEMKNNNVSFRAEIIEKGNTDFIFLYRRVGGINELIHSQPMPECYSELDDWISQLPPRAQFAVFYAIQENIRSLGITIRLAEIIYRNTRGK
;
A
#
# COMPACT_ATOMS: atom_id res chain seq x y z
N MET A 1 -37.81 -3.92 6.63
CA MET A 1 -36.56 -3.14 6.49
C MET A 1 -35.49 -4.10 5.98
N GLU A 2 -35.19 -4.07 4.69
CA GLU A 2 -34.06 -4.82 4.14
C GLU A 2 -32.76 -4.19 4.63
N MET A 3 -32.01 -4.90 5.47
CA MET A 3 -30.59 -4.59 5.68
C MET A 3 -29.84 -4.99 4.41
N LYS A 4 -29.68 -4.04 3.48
CA LYS A 4 -28.71 -4.19 2.38
C LYS A 4 -27.32 -4.20 3.01
N ASN A 5 -26.80 -5.39 3.31
CA ASN A 5 -25.39 -5.62 3.55
C ASN A 5 -24.64 -5.28 2.27
N ASN A 6 -24.37 -4.00 2.05
CA ASN A 6 -23.42 -3.56 1.06
C ASN A 6 -22.05 -4.06 1.53
N ASN A 7 -21.62 -5.21 1.03
CA ASN A 7 -20.28 -5.75 1.25
C ASN A 7 -19.26 -4.80 0.60
N VAL A 8 -19.00 -3.69 1.28
CA VAL A 8 -17.97 -2.73 0.93
C VAL A 8 -16.67 -3.19 1.58
N SER A 9 -15.70 -3.54 0.74
CA SER A 9 -14.33 -3.79 1.17
C SER A 9 -13.37 -2.83 0.48
N PHE A 10 -12.20 -2.69 1.06
CA PHE A 10 -11.15 -1.79 0.56
C PHE A 10 -9.88 -2.58 0.35
N ARG A 11 -9.11 -2.17 -0.66
CA ARG A 11 -7.81 -2.73 -0.98
C ARG A 11 -6.90 -1.59 -1.36
N ALA A 12 -5.70 -1.53 -0.78
CA ALA A 12 -4.67 -0.62 -1.24
C ALA A 12 -3.54 -1.41 -1.90
N GLU A 13 -2.90 -0.80 -2.88
CA GLU A 13 -1.71 -1.31 -3.56
C GLU A 13 -0.67 -0.18 -3.66
N ILE A 14 0.61 -0.54 -3.56
CA ILE A 14 1.69 0.38 -3.92
C ILE A 14 2.23 -0.05 -5.28
N ILE A 15 2.19 0.87 -6.24
CA ILE A 15 2.59 0.64 -7.63
C ILE A 15 3.71 1.62 -7.98
N GLU A 16 4.85 1.07 -8.38
CA GLU A 16 5.98 1.83 -8.91
C GLU A 16 5.63 2.38 -10.30
N LYS A 17 5.75 3.69 -10.49
CA LYS A 17 5.62 4.35 -11.79
C LYS A 17 6.81 5.28 -12.03
N GLY A 18 7.76 4.80 -12.83
CA GLY A 18 9.00 5.53 -13.06
C GLY A 18 9.85 5.52 -11.80
N ASN A 19 10.17 6.70 -11.26
CA ASN A 19 10.97 6.83 -10.04
C ASN A 19 10.11 7.14 -8.79
N THR A 20 8.80 6.92 -8.88
CA THR A 20 7.86 7.29 -7.81
C THR A 20 6.89 6.17 -7.55
N ASP A 21 6.81 5.76 -6.29
CA ASP A 21 5.79 4.84 -5.80
C ASP A 21 4.45 5.58 -5.64
N PHE A 22 3.36 4.92 -5.95
CA PHE A 22 2.01 5.46 -5.80
C PHE A 22 1.15 4.53 -4.97
N ILE A 23 0.38 5.09 -4.03
CA ILE A 23 -0.66 4.40 -3.30
C ILE A 23 -1.95 4.45 -4.12
N PHE A 24 -2.47 3.30 -4.50
CA PHE A 24 -3.77 3.15 -5.15
C PHE A 24 -4.76 2.55 -4.16
N LEU A 25 -5.89 3.22 -3.92
CA LEU A 25 -6.96 2.75 -3.04
C LEU A 25 -8.19 2.38 -3.86
N TYR A 26 -8.58 1.11 -3.77
CA TYR A 26 -9.75 0.56 -4.41
C TYR A 26 -10.86 0.31 -3.40
N ARG A 27 -12.10 0.63 -3.80
CA ARG A 27 -13.32 0.24 -3.13
C ARG A 27 -13.97 -0.89 -3.91
N ARG A 28 -14.34 -1.97 -3.23
CA ARG A 28 -15.11 -3.07 -3.82
C ARG A 28 -16.55 -3.01 -3.36
N VAL A 29 -17.49 -2.91 -4.30
CA VAL A 29 -18.94 -2.94 -4.02
C VAL A 29 -19.59 -3.88 -5.03
N GLY A 30 -20.34 -4.89 -4.55
CA GLY A 30 -21.07 -5.81 -5.43
C GLY A 30 -20.17 -6.59 -6.40
N GLY A 31 -18.90 -6.83 -6.04
CA GLY A 31 -17.94 -7.55 -6.88
C GLY A 31 -17.11 -6.66 -7.80
N ILE A 32 -17.49 -5.40 -8.01
CA ILE A 32 -16.78 -4.42 -8.85
C ILE A 32 -15.69 -3.73 -8.01
N ASN A 33 -14.47 -3.68 -8.54
CA ASN A 33 -13.37 -2.90 -7.96
C ASN A 33 -13.31 -1.53 -8.64
N GLU A 34 -13.41 -0.47 -7.85
CA GLU A 34 -13.36 0.91 -8.30
C GLU A 34 -12.16 1.60 -7.66
N LEU A 35 -11.31 2.22 -8.48
CA LEU A 35 -10.25 3.08 -7.98
C LEU A 35 -10.89 4.36 -7.43
N ILE A 36 -10.81 4.56 -6.12
CA ILE A 36 -11.41 5.72 -5.46
C ILE A 36 -10.39 6.79 -5.09
N HIS A 37 -9.10 6.43 -5.07
CA HIS A 37 -8.03 7.39 -4.83
C HIS A 37 -6.68 6.89 -5.34
N SER A 38 -5.81 7.81 -5.75
CA SER A 38 -4.40 7.53 -5.99
C SER A 38 -3.55 8.74 -5.64
N GLN A 39 -2.45 8.53 -4.94
CA GLN A 39 -1.48 9.58 -4.64
C GLN A 39 -0.05 9.05 -4.67
N PRO A 40 0.95 9.90 -4.95
CA PRO A 40 2.33 9.50 -4.76
C PRO A 40 2.58 9.12 -3.30
N MET A 41 3.46 8.14 -3.08
CA MET A 41 3.95 7.80 -1.76
C MET A 41 4.72 9.02 -1.23
N PRO A 42 4.30 9.61 -0.10
CA PRO A 42 4.97 10.78 0.44
C PRO A 42 6.37 10.41 0.96
N GLU A 43 7.28 11.38 0.90
CA GLU A 43 8.63 11.23 1.46
C GLU A 43 8.59 11.19 3.00
N CYS A 44 7.61 11.87 3.59
CA CYS A 44 7.38 11.93 5.03
C CYS A 44 6.02 11.31 5.40
N TYR A 45 6.01 10.39 6.37
CA TYR A 45 4.77 9.76 6.85
C TYR A 45 3.75 10.74 7.47
N SER A 46 4.19 11.91 7.94
CA SER A 46 3.30 12.94 8.47
C SER A 46 2.33 13.51 7.43
N GLU A 47 2.73 13.56 6.16
CA GLU A 47 1.87 14.05 5.06
C GLU A 47 0.81 13.01 4.67
N LEU A 48 1.07 11.74 5.00
CA LEU A 48 0.16 10.63 4.78
C LEU A 48 -1.03 10.65 5.76
N ASP A 49 -0.77 11.07 7.00
CA ASP A 49 -1.75 11.03 8.10
C ASP A 49 -2.96 11.93 7.86
N ASP A 50 -2.76 13.12 7.28
CA ASP A 50 -3.85 14.08 7.02
C ASP A 50 -4.88 13.52 6.03
N TRP A 51 -4.43 12.82 5.00
CA TRP A 51 -5.32 12.16 4.03
C TRP A 51 -5.95 10.89 4.63
N ILE A 52 -5.15 10.03 5.26
CA ILE A 52 -5.65 8.77 5.83
C ILE A 52 -6.71 9.03 6.89
N SER A 53 -6.55 10.08 7.71
CA SER A 53 -7.50 10.44 8.76
C SER A 53 -8.93 10.69 8.25
N GLN A 54 -9.07 11.05 6.97
CA GLN A 54 -10.36 11.31 6.32
C GLN A 54 -11.03 10.04 5.76
N LEU A 55 -10.29 8.92 5.67
CA LEU A 55 -10.80 7.66 5.14
C LEU A 55 -11.60 6.89 6.20
N PRO A 56 -12.57 6.03 5.81
CA PRO A 56 -13.20 5.11 6.74
C PRO A 56 -12.18 4.11 7.32
N PRO A 57 -12.34 3.61 8.56
CA PRO A 57 -11.33 2.77 9.23
C PRO A 57 -10.85 1.56 8.43
N ARG A 58 -11.75 0.92 7.66
CA ARG A 58 -11.39 -0.22 6.80
C ARG A 58 -10.47 0.17 5.64
N ALA A 59 -10.62 1.37 5.10
CA ALA A 59 -9.75 1.91 4.05
C ALA A 59 -8.39 2.33 4.65
N GLN A 60 -8.39 2.96 5.83
CA GLN A 60 -7.16 3.28 6.56
C GLN A 60 -6.31 2.02 6.78
N PHE A 61 -6.94 0.96 7.29
CA PHE A 61 -6.28 -0.32 7.51
C PHE A 61 -5.67 -0.89 6.22
N ALA A 62 -6.42 -0.85 5.11
CA ALA A 62 -5.91 -1.34 3.83
C ALA A 62 -4.66 -0.58 3.37
N VAL A 63 -4.65 0.75 3.52
CA VAL A 63 -3.50 1.61 3.19
C VAL A 63 -2.30 1.29 4.10
N PHE A 64 -2.51 1.27 5.42
CA PHE A 64 -1.42 0.95 6.36
C PHE A 64 -0.83 -0.43 6.13
N TYR A 65 -1.68 -1.43 5.85
CA TYR A 65 -1.21 -2.77 5.53
C TYR A 65 -0.37 -2.80 4.25
N ALA A 66 -0.79 -2.11 3.19
CA ALA A 66 -0.02 -2.03 1.95
C ALA A 66 1.35 -1.37 2.17
N ILE A 67 1.42 -0.32 2.99
CA ILE A 67 2.67 0.36 3.36
C ILE A 67 3.59 -0.56 4.15
N GLN A 68 3.06 -1.25 5.17
CA GLN A 68 3.84 -2.19 5.97
C GLN A 68 4.42 -3.32 5.11
N GLU A 69 3.62 -3.86 4.18
CA GLU A 69 4.08 -4.90 3.25
C GLU A 69 5.16 -4.38 2.30
N ASN A 70 5.07 -3.13 1.82
CA ASN A 70 6.12 -2.54 0.99
C ASN A 70 7.43 -2.37 1.76
N ILE A 71 7.38 -1.82 2.99
CA ILE A 71 8.57 -1.70 3.86
C ILE A 71 9.19 -3.07 4.13
N ARG A 72 8.37 -4.08 4.41
CA ARG A 72 8.82 -5.46 4.64
C ARG A 72 9.50 -6.03 3.41
N SER A 73 8.91 -5.85 2.23
CA SER A 73 9.46 -6.28 0.94
C SER A 73 10.82 -5.63 0.68
N LEU A 74 10.93 -4.30 0.86
CA LEU A 74 12.18 -3.57 0.71
C LEU A 74 13.27 -4.09 1.66
N GLY A 75 12.93 -4.35 2.93
CA GLY A 75 13.86 -4.91 3.90
C GLY A 75 14.39 -6.29 3.51
N ILE A 76 13.55 -7.14 2.91
CA ILE A 76 13.97 -8.45 2.39
C ILE A 76 14.94 -8.27 1.21
N THR A 77 14.61 -7.38 0.27
CA THR A 77 15.44 -7.08 -0.91
C THR A 77 16.82 -6.59 -0.52
N ILE A 78 16.92 -5.66 0.44
CA ILE A 78 18.20 -5.15 0.95
C ILE A 78 19.04 -6.29 1.55
N ARG A 79 18.44 -7.13 2.40
CA ARG A 79 19.14 -8.28 3.00
C ARG A 79 19.65 -9.26 1.95
N LEU A 80 18.86 -9.54 0.91
CA LEU A 80 19.29 -10.40 -0.20
C LEU A 80 20.46 -9.78 -0.97
N ALA A 81 20.41 -8.48 -1.25
CA ALA A 81 21.49 -7.76 -1.91
C ALA A 81 22.79 -7.82 -1.11
N GLU A 82 22.73 -7.64 0.22
CA GLU A 82 23.89 -7.77 1.10
C GLU A 82 24.49 -9.18 1.07
N ILE A 83 23.65 -10.23 1.08
CA ILE A 83 24.10 -11.62 1.00
C ILE A 83 24.84 -11.87 -0.32
N ILE A 84 24.25 -11.44 -1.44
CA ILE A 84 24.87 -11.58 -2.77
C ILE A 84 26.21 -10.85 -2.82
N TYR A 85 26.26 -9.63 -2.30
CA TYR A 85 27.47 -8.82 -2.27
C TYR A 85 28.61 -9.48 -1.46
N ARG A 86 28.30 -10.01 -0.27
CA ARG A 86 29.29 -10.74 0.55
C ARG A 86 29.81 -11.98 -0.18
N ASN A 87 28.92 -12.73 -0.83
CA ASN A 87 29.26 -13.97 -1.53
C ASN A 87 30.02 -13.75 -2.86
N THR A 88 29.90 -12.56 -3.46
CA THR A 88 30.59 -12.21 -4.71
C THR A 88 31.98 -11.61 -4.47
N ARG A 89 32.22 -10.94 -3.33
CA ARG A 89 33.55 -10.41 -2.95
C ARG A 89 34.45 -11.40 -2.20
N GLY A 90 33.89 -12.51 -1.70
CA GLY A 90 34.66 -13.58 -1.04
C GLY A 90 35.29 -14.60 -2.00
N LYS A 91 35.28 -14.34 -3.31
CA LYS A 91 35.95 -15.12 -4.37
C LYS A 91 37.00 -14.27 -5.05
#